data_AF-A0A4V3HY94-F1
#
_entry.id   AF-A0A4V3HY94-F1
#
_cell.length_a   1.000
_cell.length_b   1.000
_cell.length_c   1.000
_cell.angle_alpha   90.00
_cell.angle_beta   90.00
_cell.angle_gamma   90.00
#
_symmetry.space_group_name_H-M   'P 1'
#
loop_
_entity.id
_entity.type
_entity.pdbx_description
1 polymer ?
#
loop_
_entity_poly.entity_id
_entity_poly.type
_entity_poly.pdbx_seq_one_letter_code
_entity_poly.pdbx_strand_id
1 'polypeptide(L)'
;MELSVTEPQWLVALGDPTRVDIYRSPVVREDDSIYRPVREYIDNHGLVLAAQETFTDAGWMFGRFEMSVFVPPSVRNGVLAGTETSMPWYPVP
;
A
#
# COMPACT_ATOMS: atom_id res chain seq x y z
N MET A 1 7.79 13.20 -10.26
CA MET A 1 7.05 13.95 -9.23
C MET A 1 6.79 12.99 -8.10
N GLU A 2 7.17 13.35 -6.88
CA GLU A 2 7.03 12.49 -5.69
C GLU A 2 5.69 12.76 -5.00
N LEU A 3 5.12 11.73 -4.37
CA LEU A 3 3.97 11.83 -3.49
C LEU A 3 4.46 11.96 -2.04
N SER A 4 3.97 12.99 -1.34
CA SER A 4 4.15 13.14 0.10
C SER A 4 2.89 13.73 0.73
N VAL A 5 2.15 12.88 1.45
CA VAL A 5 0.97 13.25 2.22
C VAL A 5 1.22 12.83 3.66
N THR A 6 1.01 13.74 4.61
CA THR A 6 1.18 13.45 6.03
C THR A 6 0.05 14.10 6.81
N GLU A 7 -0.86 13.25 7.26
CA GLU A 7 -1.99 13.57 8.13
C GLU A 7 -1.80 12.75 9.41
N PRO A 8 -1.32 13.39 10.50
CA PRO A 8 -0.86 12.69 11.69
C PRO A 8 -1.87 11.66 12.20
N GLN A 9 -1.44 10.41 12.40
CA GLN A 9 -2.25 9.31 12.91
C GLN A 9 -3.41 8.85 12.00
N TRP A 10 -3.64 9.51 10.86
CA TRP A 10 -4.75 9.22 9.95
C TRP A 10 -4.27 8.63 8.63
N LEU A 11 -3.34 9.31 7.97
CA LEU A 11 -2.88 8.93 6.64
C LEU A 11 -1.45 9.42 6.41
N VAL A 12 -0.57 8.51 6.02
CA VAL A 12 0.77 8.83 5.52
C VAL A 12 0.91 8.14 4.18
N ALA A 13 1.23 8.90 3.13
CA ALA A 13 1.51 8.34 1.82
C ALA A 13 2.83 8.92 1.30
N LEU A 14 3.75 8.04 0.92
CA LEU A 14 5.09 8.39 0.48
C LEU A 14 5.43 7.56 -0.75
N GLY A 15 6.04 8.18 -1.76
CA GLY A 15 6.56 7.42 -2.88
C GLY A 15 6.78 8.22 -4.14
N ASP A 16 6.98 7.47 -5.21
CA ASP A 16 7.25 7.98 -6.56
C ASP A 16 6.50 7.12 -7.60
N PRO A 17 6.64 7.39 -8.91
CA PRO A 17 5.91 6.64 -9.94
C PRO A 17 6.29 5.15 -10.05
N THR A 18 7.28 4.67 -9.31
CA THR A 18 7.72 3.26 -9.30
C THR A 18 7.20 2.50 -8.08
N ARG A 19 6.90 3.20 -6.98
CA ARG A 19 6.36 2.61 -5.76
C ARG A 19 5.75 3.69 -4.86
N VAL A 20 4.57 3.39 -4.33
CA VAL A 20 3.90 4.20 -3.31
C VAL A 20 3.53 3.32 -2.12
N ASP A 21 3.98 3.72 -0.95
CA ASP A 21 3.62 3.10 0.34
C ASP A 21 2.60 4.00 1.04
N ILE A 22 1.49 3.40 1.47
CA ILE A 22 0.37 4.11 2.12
C ILE A 22 0.11 3.44 3.44
N TYR A 23 0.05 4.25 4.49
CA TYR A 23 -0.30 3.87 5.83
C TYR A 23 -1.55 4.64 6.21
N ARG A 24 -2.64 3.95 6.53
CA ARG A 24 -3.91 4.61 6.87
C ARG A 24 -4.56 4.00 8.09
N SER A 25 -5.22 4.84 8.89
CA SER A 25 -6.11 4.36 9.93
C SER A 25 -7.32 3.64 9.31
N PRO A 26 -7.83 2.56 9.91
CA PRO A 26 -8.85 1.70 9.29
C PRO A 26 -10.20 2.35 8.98
N VAL A 27 -10.45 3.55 9.51
CA VAL A 27 -11.66 4.32 9.24
C VAL A 27 -11.52 5.26 8.04
N VAL A 28 -10.29 5.49 7.56
CA VAL A 28 -10.02 6.32 6.38
C VAL A 28 -10.34 5.49 5.14
N ARG A 29 -11.32 5.97 4.37
CA ARG A 29 -11.80 5.35 3.14
C ARG A 29 -11.21 6.02 1.90
N GLU A 30 -11.29 5.35 0.77
CA GLU A 30 -10.76 5.83 -0.51
C GLU A 30 -11.57 6.97 -1.13
N ASP A 31 -12.82 7.12 -0.69
CA ASP A 31 -13.72 8.20 -1.06
C ASP A 31 -13.60 9.43 -0.15
N ASP A 32 -12.92 9.30 1.01
CA ASP A 32 -12.70 10.43 1.91
C ASP A 32 -11.81 11.50 1.25
N SER A 33 -12.12 12.77 1.53
CA SER A 33 -11.38 13.90 0.95
C SER A 33 -9.89 13.89 1.29
N ILE A 34 -9.53 13.34 2.45
CA ILE A 34 -8.15 13.18 2.92
C ILE A 34 -7.34 12.24 2.01
N TYR A 35 -8.00 11.26 1.39
CA TYR A 35 -7.37 10.26 0.52
C TYR A 35 -7.31 10.71 -0.94
N ARG A 36 -8.03 11.78 -1.32
CA ARG A 36 -8.09 12.27 -2.70
C ARG A 36 -6.71 12.46 -3.36
N PRO A 37 -5.71 13.11 -2.73
CA PRO A 37 -4.40 13.30 -3.38
C PRO A 37 -3.70 11.97 -3.68
N VAL A 38 -3.87 10.98 -2.81
CA VAL A 38 -3.29 9.64 -2.97
C VAL A 38 -3.96 8.91 -4.13
N ARG A 39 -5.30 8.95 -4.18
CA ARG A 39 -6.08 8.36 -5.28
C ARG A 39 -5.72 8.97 -6.62
N GLU A 40 -5.69 10.31 -6.71
CA GLU A 40 -5.32 11.02 -7.94
C GLU A 40 -3.90 10.66 -8.39
N TYR A 41 -2.96 10.52 -7.45
CA TYR A 41 -1.59 10.13 -7.77
C TYR A 41 -1.50 8.70 -8.33
N ILE A 42 -2.17 7.74 -7.68
CA ILE A 42 -2.25 6.34 -8.14
C ILE A 42 -2.84 6.27 -9.55
N ASP A 43 -3.96 6.96 -9.78
CA ASP A 43 -4.66 6.97 -11.07
C ASP A 43 -3.80 7.61 -12.17
N ASN A 44 -3.19 8.76 -11.88
CA ASN A 44 -2.33 9.48 -12.84
C ASN A 44 -1.09 8.67 -13.25
N HIS A 45 -0.57 7.84 -12.36
CA HIS A 45 0.60 7.01 -12.62
C HIS A 45 0.26 5.56 -13.00
N GLY A 46 -1.02 5.19 -13.04
CA GLY A 46 -1.48 3.84 -13.39
C GLY A 46 -0.95 2.77 -12.45
N LEU A 47 -0.75 3.09 -11.17
CA LEU A 47 -0.24 2.14 -10.18
C LEU A 47 -1.34 1.16 -9.77
N VAL A 48 -0.91 -0.06 -9.40
CA VAL A 48 -1.82 -1.12 -8.97
C VAL A 48 -1.39 -1.65 -7.60
N LEU A 49 -2.39 -2.05 -6.80
CA LEU A 49 -2.16 -2.64 -5.48
C LEU A 49 -1.33 -3.93 -5.62
N ALA A 50 -0.17 -3.96 -4.96
CA ALA A 50 0.71 -5.12 -4.89
C ALA A 50 0.54 -5.89 -3.58
N ALA A 51 0.40 -5.19 -2.46
CA ALA A 51 0.26 -5.79 -1.13
C ALA A 51 -0.62 -4.91 -0.24
N GLN A 52 -1.33 -5.56 0.69
CA GLN A 52 -2.14 -4.90 1.70
C GLN A 52 -2.09 -5.72 2.99
N GLU A 53 -1.73 -5.09 4.10
CA GLU A 53 -1.61 -5.73 5.41
C GLU A 53 -2.10 -4.81 6.52
N THR A 54 -2.53 -5.36 7.65
CA THR A 54 -3.00 -4.59 8.82
C THR A 54 -2.10 -4.86 10.01
N PHE A 55 -1.70 -3.80 10.70
CA PHE A 55 -0.79 -3.84 11.85
C PHE A 55 -1.42 -3.17 13.07
N THR A 56 -0.98 -3.58 14.25
CA THR A 56 -1.32 -2.95 15.53
C THR A 56 -0.20 -1.98 15.91
N ASP A 57 -0.53 -0.73 16.20
CA ASP A 57 0.40 0.32 16.60
C ASP A 57 -0.36 1.43 17.35
N ALA A 58 0.05 1.70 18.60
CA ALA A 58 -0.59 2.68 19.48
C ALA A 58 -0.42 4.14 19.01
N GLY A 59 0.51 4.42 18.08
CA GLY A 59 0.68 5.73 17.46
C GLY A 59 -0.42 6.09 16.46
N TRP A 60 -1.21 5.11 16.02
CA TRP A 60 -2.28 5.27 15.03
C TRP A 60 -3.67 5.32 15.68
N MET A 61 -4.63 5.93 14.99
CA MET A 61 -6.01 5.94 15.49
C MET A 61 -6.53 4.51 15.63
N PHE A 62 -7.22 4.25 16.74
CA PHE A 62 -7.72 2.92 17.11
C PHE A 62 -6.62 1.87 17.37
N GLY A 63 -5.36 2.29 17.52
CA GLY A 63 -4.24 1.39 17.82
C GLY A 63 -3.86 0.48 16.65
N ARG A 64 -4.22 0.83 15.41
CA ARG A 64 -3.97 0.01 14.22
C ARG A 64 -3.89 0.86 12.95
N PHE A 65 -3.17 0.35 11.96
CA PHE A 65 -3.14 0.93 10.61
C PHE A 65 -3.14 -0.17 9.55
N GLU A 66 -3.59 0.18 8.36
CA GLU A 66 -3.46 -0.61 7.15
C GLU A 66 -2.32 -0.06 6.31
N MET A 67 -1.38 -0.94 5.94
CA MET A 67 -0.36 -0.67 4.95
C MET A 67 -0.83 -1.16 3.59
N SER A 68 -0.73 -0.31 2.58
CA SER A 68 -0.96 -0.68 1.18
C SER A 68 0.24 -0.26 0.33
N VAL A 69 0.68 -1.14 -0.56
CA VAL A 69 1.78 -0.87 -1.49
C VAL A 69 1.26 -0.88 -2.91
N PHE A 70 1.53 0.20 -3.65
CA PHE A 70 1.14 0.36 -5.04
C PHE A 70 2.38 0.46 -5.92
N VAL A 71 2.39 -0.28 -7.04
CA VAL A 71 3.52 -0.36 -7.98
C VAL A 71 3.01 -0.42 -9.42
N PRO A 72 3.85 -0.17 -10.44
CA PRO A 72 3.48 -0.38 -11.83
C PRO A 72 3.05 -1.83 -12.12
N PRO A 73 2.11 -2.07 -13.05
CA PRO A 73 1.63 -3.41 -13.39
C PRO A 73 2.74 -4.41 -13.74
N SER A 74 3.80 -3.94 -14.42
CA SER A 74 4.97 -4.76 -14.77
C SER A 74 5.72 -5.28 -13.55
N VAL A 75 5.83 -4.47 -12.49
CA VAL A 75 6.49 -4.84 -11.23
C VAL A 75 5.64 -5.85 -10.47
N ARG A 76 4.33 -5.59 -10.34
CA ARG A 76 3.40 -6.53 -9.68
C ARG A 76 3.41 -7.91 -10.34
N ASN A 77 3.36 -7.95 -11.67
CA ASN A 77 3.40 -9.21 -12.42
C ASN A 77 4.74 -9.94 -12.29
N GLY A 78 5.86 -9.20 -12.20
CA GLY A 78 7.17 -9.76 -11.91
C GLY A 78 7.28 -10.38 -10.51
N VAL A 79 6.65 -9.75 -9.51
CA VAL A 79 6.54 -10.33 -8.15
C VAL A 79 5.71 -11.61 -8.16
N LEU A 80 4.55 -11.62 -8.85
CA LEU A 80 3.71 -12.83 -8.97
C LEU A 80 4.44 -13.98 -9.67
N ALA A 81 5.13 -13.70 -10.79
CA ALA A 81 5.96 -14.68 -11.49
C ALA A 81 7.13 -15.20 -10.62
N GLY A 82 7.70 -14.35 -9.77
CA GLY A 82 8.73 -14.74 -8.80
C GLY A 82 8.19 -15.58 -7.63
N THR A 83 6.96 -15.31 -7.17
CA THR A 83 6.32 -16.08 -6.09
C THR A 83 5.75 -17.43 -6.54
N GLU A 84 5.36 -17.58 -7.81
CA GLU A 84 4.98 -18.90 -8.37
C GLU A 84 6.15 -19.90 -8.37
N THR A 85 7.40 -19.42 -8.27
CA THR A 85 8.60 -20.28 -8.22
C THR A 85 8.98 -20.72 -6.79
N SER A 86 8.38 -20.15 -5.72
CA SER A 86 8.85 -20.34 -4.33
C SER A 86 7.94 -21.16 -3.41
N MET A 87 7.12 -22.09 -3.93
CA MET A 87 6.45 -23.10 -3.09
C MET A 87 6.61 -24.52 -3.60
N PRO A 88 7.79 -25.17 -3.44
CA PRO A 88 7.81 -26.62 -3.31
C PRO A 88 7.23 -26.97 -1.93
N TRP A 89 5.99 -27.47 -1.93
CA TRP A 89 5.40 -28.17 -0.80
C TRP A 89 6.35 -29.26 -0.31
N TYR A 90 6.92 -29.11 0.89
CA TYR A 90 7.56 -30.22 1.59
C TYR A 90 6.67 -30.65 2.77
N PRO A 91 6.34 -31.95 2.88
CA PRO A 91 5.67 -32.47 4.07
C PRO A 91 6.67 -32.49 5.23
N VAL A 92 6.24 -32.00 6.39
CA VAL A 92 6.99 -32.11 7.65
C VAL A 92 6.95 -33.57 8.15
N PRO A 93 8.06 -34.10 8.69
CA PRO A 93 8.15 -35.47 9.21
C PRO A 93 7.38 -35.68 10.52
#